data_AF-A0A4Q7N4T7-F1
#
_entry.id   AF-A0A4Q7N4T7-F1
#
_cell.length_a   1.000
_cell.length_b   1.000
_cell.length_c   1.000
_cell.angle_alpha   90.00
_cell.angle_beta   90.00
_cell.angle_gamma   90.00
#
_symmetry.space_group_name_H-M   'P 1'
#
loop_
_entity.id
_entity.type
_entity.pdbx_description
1 polymer ?
#
loop_
_entity_poly.entity_id
_entity_poly.type
_entity_poly.pdbx_seq_one_letter_code
_entity_poly.pdbx_strand_id
1 'polypeptide(L)'
;MKFEDKIIAGSFNDLKANLIKIQQQLNEGSSKISISKPDDFLGVTLKNVLNYSSILVNRLLSSLELPIELNAWLTRNLFECYLIAEYITINPEKAKEFVVQKATDEIEIYEGILTLKKYGATEETAKPILDRMEHIRNIVKEHELTESKHWSVGLLATHTGNREEYEAFFKLYSKYVHPSSWLINGKENEYENPTFKAVFLLQGQYYASCILKISSKYEQQHS
;
A
#
# COMPACT_ATOMS: atom_id res chain seq x y z
N MET A 1 -0.24 24.92 0.61
CA MET A 1 -0.77 25.31 1.94
C MET A 1 0.20 26.32 2.55
N LYS A 2 -0.28 27.45 3.09
CA LYS A 2 0.55 28.41 3.86
C LYS A 2 0.38 28.08 5.34
N PHE A 3 1.49 27.83 6.03
CA PHE A 3 1.60 27.91 7.49
C PHE A 3 2.66 28.96 7.74
N GLU A 4 2.31 30.02 8.49
CA GLU A 4 3.22 31.05 9.00
C GLU A 4 4.31 31.50 8.01
N ASP A 5 3.97 32.47 7.16
CA ASP A 5 4.87 33.21 6.25
C ASP A 5 5.85 32.42 5.37
N LYS A 6 5.76 31.09 5.34
CA LYS A 6 6.56 30.21 4.48
C LYS A 6 5.64 29.47 3.50
N ILE A 7 5.95 29.60 2.22
CA ILE A 7 5.32 28.83 1.15
C ILE A 7 5.85 27.39 1.27
N ILE A 8 5.03 26.46 1.75
CA ILE A 8 5.39 25.03 1.89
C ILE A 8 5.25 24.28 0.55
N ALA A 9 4.76 24.92 -0.50
CA ALA A 9 4.76 24.33 -1.84
C ALA A 9 6.06 24.69 -2.55
N GLY A 10 6.99 23.73 -2.62
CA GLY A 10 7.97 23.75 -3.71
C GLY A 10 7.26 23.88 -5.05
N SER A 11 7.94 24.40 -6.05
CA SER A 11 7.42 24.41 -7.42
C SER A 11 7.03 22.99 -7.84
N PHE A 12 6.15 22.86 -8.85
CA PHE A 12 5.82 21.56 -9.42
C PHE A 12 7.08 20.76 -9.84
N ASN A 13 8.13 21.47 -10.25
CA ASN A 13 9.44 20.88 -10.54
C ASN A 13 10.12 20.31 -9.29
N ASP A 14 10.04 20.99 -8.15
CA ASP A 14 10.58 20.49 -6.87
C ASP A 14 9.83 19.26 -6.39
N LEU A 15 8.49 19.26 -6.54
CA LEU A 15 7.66 18.10 -6.24
C LEU A 15 8.08 16.88 -7.08
N LYS A 16 8.24 17.08 -8.40
CA LYS A 16 8.68 16.05 -9.34
C LYS A 16 10.07 15.51 -8.99
N ALA A 17 11.02 16.41 -8.73
CA ALA A 17 12.39 16.05 -8.35
C ALA A 17 12.42 15.24 -7.04
N ASN A 18 11.61 15.63 -6.05
CA ASN A 18 11.49 14.92 -4.78
C ASN A 18 10.91 13.52 -4.96
N LEU A 19 9.86 13.34 -5.78
CA LEU A 19 9.30 12.02 -6.06
C LEU A 19 10.31 11.09 -6.72
N ILE A 20 11.09 11.60 -7.70
CA ILE A 20 12.17 10.83 -8.34
C ILE A 20 13.21 10.39 -7.31
N LYS A 21 13.64 11.32 -6.45
CA LYS A 21 14.61 11.03 -5.38
C LYS A 21 14.08 9.97 -4.41
N ILE A 22 12.84 10.13 -3.93
CA ILE A 22 12.20 9.17 -3.02
C ILE A 22 12.09 7.79 -3.67
N GLN A 23 11.70 7.71 -4.94
CA GLN A 23 11.63 6.45 -5.69
C GLN A 23 12.99 5.75 -5.73
N GLN A 24 14.06 6.48 -6.04
CA GLN A 24 15.42 5.95 -6.05
C GLN A 24 15.81 5.42 -4.66
N GLN A 25 15.54 6.20 -3.61
CA GLN A 25 15.81 5.80 -2.23
C GLN A 25 15.02 4.54 -1.81
N LEU A 26 13.78 4.38 -2.27
CA LEU A 26 12.97 3.18 -1.98
C LEU A 26 13.58 1.93 -2.64
N ASN A 27 14.02 2.05 -3.89
CA ASN A 27 14.72 0.98 -4.60
C ASN A 27 16.05 0.61 -3.93
N GLU A 28 16.83 1.61 -3.54
CA GLU A 28 18.09 1.41 -2.81
C GLU A 28 17.87 0.75 -1.45
N GLY A 29 16.92 1.25 -0.65
CA GLY A 29 16.57 0.67 0.66
C GLY A 29 16.12 -0.79 0.53
N SER A 30 15.28 -1.10 -0.46
CA SER A 30 14.86 -2.49 -0.72
C SER A 30 16.05 -3.41 -1.04
N SER A 31 17.04 -2.88 -1.76
CA SER A 31 18.25 -3.63 -2.13
C SER A 31 19.20 -3.86 -0.94
N LYS A 32 19.17 -2.96 0.05
CA LYS A 32 19.98 -3.05 1.28
C LYS A 32 19.41 -4.01 2.31
N ILE A 33 18.09 -4.23 2.33
CA ILE A 33 17.49 -5.24 3.20
C ILE A 33 17.98 -6.63 2.81
N SER A 34 18.87 -7.14 3.65
CA SER A 34 19.45 -8.49 3.56
C SER A 34 18.60 -9.45 4.39
N ILE A 35 18.06 -10.48 3.74
CA ILE A 35 17.27 -11.52 4.41
C ILE A 35 18.27 -12.52 4.96
N SER A 36 18.54 -12.43 6.26
CA SER A 36 19.62 -13.19 6.91
C SER A 36 19.23 -14.65 7.20
N LYS A 37 17.93 -14.93 7.32
CA LYS A 37 17.39 -16.26 7.64
C LYS A 37 16.07 -16.52 6.89
N PRO A 38 15.73 -17.79 6.62
CA PRO A 38 14.47 -18.15 5.95
C PRO A 38 13.20 -17.67 6.67
N ASP A 39 13.27 -17.43 7.99
CA ASP A 39 12.18 -17.01 8.86
C ASP A 39 12.19 -15.50 9.18
N ASP A 40 13.02 -14.70 8.49
CA ASP A 40 13.03 -13.24 8.62
C ASP A 40 11.82 -12.59 7.90
N PHE A 41 10.63 -12.86 8.42
CA PHE A 41 9.37 -12.35 7.87
C PHE A 41 9.31 -10.82 7.93
N LEU A 42 9.94 -10.19 8.92
CA LEU A 42 9.99 -8.73 9.03
C LEU A 42 10.80 -8.13 7.88
N GLY A 43 12.04 -8.59 7.66
CA GLY A 43 12.89 -8.14 6.56
C GLY A 43 12.23 -8.40 5.19
N VAL A 44 11.69 -9.59 4.99
CA VAL A 44 10.94 -9.93 3.77
C VAL A 44 9.77 -8.97 3.53
N THR A 45 8.96 -8.72 4.56
CA THR A 45 7.79 -7.85 4.43
C THR A 45 8.17 -6.40 4.17
N LEU A 46 9.14 -5.86 4.92
CA LEU A 46 9.64 -4.48 4.72
C LEU A 46 10.21 -4.30 3.31
N LYS A 47 10.96 -5.27 2.81
CA LYS A 47 11.47 -5.27 1.43
C LYS A 47 10.34 -5.21 0.41
N ASN A 48 9.29 -6.02 0.61
CA ASN A 48 8.11 -6.02 -0.26
C ASN A 48 7.35 -4.69 -0.21
N VAL A 49 7.19 -4.10 0.98
CA VAL A 49 6.56 -2.78 1.14
C VAL A 49 7.37 -1.70 0.43
N LEU A 50 8.70 -1.70 0.53
CA LEU A 50 9.57 -0.75 -0.19
C LEU A 50 9.42 -0.89 -1.71
N ASN A 51 9.46 -2.11 -2.23
CA ASN A 51 9.29 -2.39 -3.66
C ASN A 51 7.93 -1.88 -4.17
N TYR A 52 6.86 -2.22 -3.46
CA TYR A 52 5.52 -1.80 -3.86
C TYR A 52 5.34 -0.27 -3.73
N SER A 53 5.88 0.33 -2.67
CA SER A 53 5.88 1.79 -2.49
C SER A 53 6.65 2.50 -3.60
N SER A 54 7.77 1.95 -4.06
CA SER A 54 8.50 2.49 -5.22
C SER A 54 7.65 2.47 -6.50
N ILE A 55 6.92 1.39 -6.73
CA ILE A 55 5.95 1.30 -7.84
C ILE A 55 4.85 2.37 -7.69
N LEU A 56 4.32 2.56 -6.48
CA LEU A 56 3.29 3.58 -6.23
C LEU A 56 3.82 5.01 -6.42
N VAL A 57 5.04 5.32 -5.95
CA VAL A 57 5.68 6.63 -6.16
C VAL A 57 5.95 6.87 -7.66
N ASN A 58 6.39 5.85 -8.39
CA ASN A 58 6.55 5.93 -9.84
C ASN A 58 5.22 6.23 -10.55
N ARG A 59 4.15 5.55 -10.13
CA ARG A 59 2.80 5.82 -10.67
C ARG A 59 2.32 7.22 -10.28
N LEU A 60 2.65 7.69 -9.07
CA LEU A 60 2.28 9.03 -8.60
C LEU A 60 2.96 10.10 -9.45
N LEU A 61 4.25 9.90 -9.75
CA LEU A 61 5.05 10.71 -10.67
C LEU A 61 4.46 10.73 -12.09
N SER A 62 4.03 9.58 -12.62
CA SER A 62 3.39 9.49 -13.94
C SER A 62 1.97 10.08 -13.95
N SER A 63 1.33 10.21 -12.79
CA SER A 63 -0.04 10.72 -12.65
C SER A 63 -0.14 12.23 -12.41
N LEU A 64 0.98 12.97 -12.46
CA LEU A 64 0.97 14.40 -12.14
C LEU A 64 0.05 15.22 -13.06
N GLU A 65 -0.07 14.81 -14.33
CA GLU A 65 -0.95 15.45 -15.33
C GLU A 65 -2.23 14.65 -15.61
N LEU A 66 -2.47 13.58 -14.84
CA LEU A 66 -3.66 12.74 -15.00
C LEU A 66 -4.79 13.19 -14.04
N PRO A 67 -6.02 12.68 -14.22
CA PRO A 67 -7.14 12.98 -13.33
C PRO A 67 -6.83 12.72 -11.86
N ILE A 68 -7.35 13.60 -11.00
CA ILE A 68 -7.02 13.67 -9.58
C ILE A 68 -7.30 12.38 -8.80
N GLU A 69 -8.25 11.56 -9.27
CA GLU A 69 -8.62 10.27 -8.70
C GLU A 69 -7.42 9.32 -8.61
N LEU A 70 -6.54 9.34 -9.62
CA LEU A 70 -5.32 8.54 -9.60
C LEU A 70 -4.39 8.98 -8.49
N ASN A 71 -4.22 10.29 -8.27
CA ASN A 71 -3.39 10.80 -7.18
C ASN A 71 -3.98 10.40 -5.82
N ALA A 72 -5.30 10.51 -5.66
CA ALA A 72 -5.98 10.10 -4.44
C ALA A 72 -5.79 8.61 -4.15
N TRP A 73 -5.98 7.75 -5.16
CA TRP A 73 -5.82 6.31 -5.03
C TRP A 73 -4.38 5.90 -4.67
N LEU A 74 -3.40 6.44 -5.40
CA LEU A 74 -1.99 6.14 -5.15
C LEU A 74 -1.52 6.63 -3.79
N THR A 75 -1.98 7.80 -3.36
CA THR A 75 -1.69 8.35 -2.03
C THR A 75 -2.30 7.51 -0.93
N ARG A 76 -3.55 7.07 -1.09
CA ARG A 76 -4.20 6.15 -0.15
C ARG A 76 -3.42 4.84 0.00
N ASN A 77 -2.99 4.24 -1.12
CA ASN A 77 -2.22 3.00 -1.05
C ASN A 77 -0.86 3.20 -0.39
N LEU A 78 -0.20 4.36 -0.58
CA LEU A 78 1.04 4.71 0.12
C LEU A 78 0.82 4.87 1.63
N PHE A 79 -0.30 5.46 2.05
CA PHE A 79 -0.69 5.53 3.46
C PHE A 79 -0.85 4.13 4.05
N GLU A 80 -1.59 3.25 3.37
CA GLU A 80 -1.78 1.86 3.83
C GLU A 80 -0.44 1.10 3.92
N CYS A 81 0.47 1.29 2.95
CA CYS A 81 1.83 0.75 3.01
C CYS A 81 2.62 1.26 4.21
N TYR A 82 2.52 2.55 4.52
CA TYR A 82 3.13 3.14 5.70
C TYR A 82 2.59 2.51 6.99
N LEU A 83 1.28 2.39 7.13
CA LEU A 83 0.68 1.77 8.32
C LEU A 83 1.09 0.31 8.47
N ILE A 84 1.17 -0.44 7.38
CA ILE A 84 1.65 -1.83 7.40
C ILE A 84 3.11 -1.88 7.88
N ALA A 85 4.00 -1.08 7.26
CA ALA A 85 5.41 -1.04 7.65
C ALA A 85 5.59 -0.66 9.12
N GLU A 86 4.86 0.35 9.59
CA GLU A 86 4.92 0.79 10.98
C GLU A 86 4.42 -0.31 11.92
N TYR A 87 3.26 -0.90 11.63
CA TYR A 87 2.64 -1.91 12.48
C TYR A 87 3.51 -3.16 12.66
N ILE A 88 4.10 -3.68 11.58
CA ILE A 88 4.99 -4.84 11.66
C ILE A 88 6.33 -4.51 12.30
N THR A 89 6.80 -3.25 12.28
CA THR A 89 8.00 -2.87 13.03
C THR A 89 7.75 -2.70 14.52
N ILE A 90 6.55 -2.27 14.92
CA ILE A 90 6.12 -2.23 16.32
C ILE A 90 5.91 -3.67 16.84
N ASN A 91 5.37 -4.56 16.00
CA ASN A 91 5.04 -5.94 16.35
C ASN A 91 5.64 -6.93 15.32
N PRO A 92 6.97 -7.22 15.37
CA PRO A 92 7.66 -8.06 14.38
C PRO A 92 7.03 -9.43 14.12
N GLU A 93 6.42 -10.04 15.13
CA GLU A 93 5.72 -11.32 15.02
C GLU A 93 4.50 -11.25 14.07
N LYS A 94 3.93 -10.05 13.88
CA LYS A 94 2.83 -9.81 12.93
C LYS A 94 3.28 -9.81 11.48
N ALA A 95 4.58 -9.67 11.20
CA ALA A 95 5.08 -9.76 9.82
C ALA A 95 4.79 -11.14 9.21
N LYS A 96 4.89 -12.21 10.02
CA LYS A 96 4.54 -13.57 9.58
C LYS A 96 3.06 -13.66 9.21
N GLU A 97 2.18 -13.10 10.02
CA GLU A 97 0.73 -13.04 9.74
C GLU A 97 0.43 -12.31 8.42
N PHE A 98 1.08 -11.17 8.15
CA PHE A 98 0.88 -10.42 6.92
C PHE A 98 1.31 -11.21 5.67
N VAL A 99 2.46 -11.89 5.73
CA VAL A 99 2.91 -12.75 4.63
C VAL A 99 1.92 -13.86 4.34
N VAL A 100 1.30 -14.43 5.38
CA VAL A 100 0.28 -15.48 5.25
C VAL A 100 -1.01 -14.96 4.65
N GLN A 101 -1.38 -13.69 4.85
CA GLN A 101 -2.59 -13.12 4.25
C GLN A 101 -2.60 -13.25 2.72
N LYS A 102 -1.44 -13.18 2.05
CA LYS A 102 -1.35 -13.43 0.59
C LYS A 102 -1.89 -14.82 0.22
N ALA A 103 -1.61 -15.85 1.02
CA ALA A 103 -2.07 -17.20 0.75
C ALA A 103 -3.60 -17.30 0.85
N THR A 104 -4.18 -16.65 1.87
CA THR A 104 -5.64 -16.53 2.03
C THR A 104 -6.25 -15.75 0.87
N ASP A 105 -5.70 -14.58 0.52
CA ASP A 105 -6.17 -13.75 -0.59
C ASP A 105 -6.16 -14.52 -1.92
N GLU A 106 -5.09 -15.28 -2.18
CA GLU A 106 -4.95 -16.08 -3.41
C GLU A 106 -6.01 -17.20 -3.48
N ILE A 107 -6.32 -17.85 -2.35
CA ILE A 107 -7.41 -18.84 -2.26
C ILE A 107 -8.77 -18.16 -2.49
N GLU A 108 -9.05 -17.03 -1.84
CA GLU A 108 -10.32 -16.31 -1.99
C GLU A 108 -10.54 -15.82 -3.43
N ILE A 109 -9.50 -15.32 -4.10
CA ILE A 109 -9.53 -14.95 -5.52
C ILE A 109 -9.93 -16.17 -6.38
N TYR A 110 -9.31 -17.32 -6.12
CA TYR A 110 -9.63 -18.55 -6.83
C TYR A 110 -11.05 -19.05 -6.54
N GLU A 111 -11.52 -18.97 -5.30
CA GLU A 111 -12.91 -19.29 -4.93
C GLU A 111 -13.91 -18.37 -5.63
N GLY A 112 -13.61 -17.08 -5.74
CA GLY A 112 -14.41 -16.13 -6.52
C GLY A 112 -14.49 -16.53 -7.99
N ILE A 113 -13.35 -16.85 -8.62
CA ILE A 113 -13.30 -17.32 -10.02
C ILE A 113 -14.07 -18.64 -10.18
N LEU A 114 -13.93 -19.57 -9.25
CA LEU A 114 -14.66 -20.85 -9.26
C LEU A 114 -16.17 -20.65 -9.09
N THR A 115 -16.60 -19.66 -8.31
CA THR A 115 -18.02 -19.34 -8.13
C THR A 115 -18.66 -18.83 -9.42
N LEU A 116 -17.90 -18.10 -10.25
CA LEU A 116 -18.33 -17.64 -11.58
C LEU A 116 -18.48 -18.80 -12.60
N LYS A 117 -18.01 -20.01 -12.29
CA LYS A 117 -18.10 -21.18 -13.19
C LYS A 117 -19.51 -21.66 -13.48
N LYS A 118 -20.49 -21.20 -12.69
CA LYS A 118 -21.92 -21.37 -13.00
C LYS A 118 -22.29 -20.87 -14.41
N TYR A 119 -21.41 -20.12 -15.09
CA TYR A 119 -21.62 -19.56 -16.44
C TYR A 119 -20.82 -20.23 -17.58
N GLY A 120 -20.29 -21.45 -17.41
CA GLY A 120 -19.79 -22.26 -18.55
C GLY A 120 -18.33 -22.74 -18.50
N ALA A 121 -17.74 -22.86 -17.31
CA ALA A 121 -16.41 -23.45 -17.17
C ALA A 121 -16.49 -24.98 -17.00
N THR A 122 -15.65 -25.74 -17.70
CA THR A 122 -15.57 -27.21 -17.60
C THR A 122 -14.72 -27.64 -16.40
N GLU A 123 -14.85 -28.89 -15.96
CA GLU A 123 -13.98 -29.48 -14.92
C GLU A 123 -12.49 -29.37 -15.28
N GLU A 124 -12.13 -29.51 -16.57
CA GLU A 124 -10.76 -29.35 -17.06
C GLU A 124 -10.21 -27.94 -16.82
N THR A 125 -11.03 -26.91 -16.98
CA THR A 125 -10.64 -25.52 -16.65
C THR A 125 -10.62 -25.24 -15.15
N ALA A 126 -11.13 -26.15 -14.32
CA ALA A 126 -11.10 -26.05 -12.86
C ALA A 126 -9.91 -26.69 -12.20
N LYS A 127 -9.43 -27.78 -12.80
CA LYS A 127 -8.34 -28.55 -12.23
C LYS A 127 -7.09 -27.70 -11.89
N PRO A 128 -6.56 -26.83 -12.76
CA PRO A 128 -5.36 -26.04 -12.42
C PRO A 128 -5.57 -25.10 -11.23
N ILE A 129 -6.78 -24.56 -11.07
CA ILE A 129 -7.13 -23.67 -9.95
C ILE A 129 -7.21 -24.49 -8.65
N LEU A 130 -7.90 -25.63 -8.68
CA LEU A 130 -8.05 -26.51 -7.53
C LEU A 130 -6.70 -27.05 -7.05
N ASP A 131 -5.86 -27.51 -7.99
CA ASP A 131 -4.51 -28.01 -7.70
C ASP A 131 -3.65 -26.90 -7.05
N ARG A 132 -3.76 -25.66 -7.53
CA ARG A 132 -3.06 -24.50 -6.95
C ARG A 132 -3.55 -24.20 -5.54
N MET A 133 -4.87 -24.21 -5.31
CA MET A 133 -5.45 -24.00 -3.99
C MET A 133 -5.01 -25.07 -2.99
N GLU A 134 -4.98 -26.35 -3.41
CA GLU A 134 -4.51 -27.45 -2.57
C GLU A 134 -3.02 -27.29 -2.23
N HIS A 135 -2.19 -26.94 -3.21
CA HIS A 135 -0.78 -26.67 -2.98
C HIS A 135 -0.54 -25.53 -1.96
N ILE A 136 -1.30 -24.44 -2.04
CA ILE A 136 -1.21 -23.33 -1.07
C ILE A 136 -1.61 -23.80 0.33
N ARG A 137 -2.73 -24.54 0.45
CA ARG A 137 -3.20 -25.08 1.74
C ARG A 137 -2.16 -26.01 2.37
N ASN A 138 -1.48 -26.83 1.56
CA ASN A 138 -0.41 -27.70 2.03
C ASN A 138 0.78 -26.89 2.55
N ILE A 139 1.23 -25.86 1.84
CA ILE A 139 2.32 -24.97 2.30
C ILE A 139 1.96 -24.30 3.64
N VAL A 140 0.75 -23.75 3.76
CA VAL A 140 0.26 -23.08 4.98
C VAL A 140 0.28 -24.07 6.15
N LYS A 141 -0.20 -25.29 5.93
CA LYS A 141 -0.23 -26.35 6.94
C LYS A 141 1.18 -26.83 7.34
N GLU A 142 2.06 -27.08 6.36
CA GLU A 142 3.44 -27.54 6.58
C GLU A 142 4.27 -26.58 7.43
N HIS A 143 4.02 -25.27 7.31
CA HIS A 143 4.77 -24.24 8.02
C HIS A 143 4.05 -23.74 9.29
N GLU A 144 3.02 -24.48 9.74
CA GLU A 144 2.19 -24.15 10.91
C GLU A 144 1.73 -22.68 10.89
N LEU A 145 1.35 -22.21 9.70
CA LEU A 145 0.85 -20.86 9.48
C LEU A 145 -0.64 -20.87 9.85
N THR A 146 -1.02 -20.00 10.79
CA THR A 146 -2.44 -19.84 11.14
C THR A 146 -3.07 -18.79 10.24
N GLU A 147 -4.32 -19.02 9.84
CA GLU A 147 -5.11 -18.01 9.14
C GLU A 147 -5.17 -16.74 10.00
N SER A 148 -4.64 -15.64 9.48
CA SER A 148 -4.70 -14.34 10.15
C SER A 148 -5.98 -13.62 9.74
N LYS A 149 -6.59 -12.93 10.69
CA LYS A 149 -7.71 -12.03 10.38
C LYS A 149 -7.19 -10.92 9.46
N HIS A 150 -7.94 -10.63 8.39
CA HIS A 150 -7.64 -9.51 7.49
C HIS A 150 -7.52 -8.20 8.29
N TRP A 151 -6.46 -7.43 8.02
CA TRP A 151 -6.22 -6.18 8.73
C TRP A 151 -6.98 -5.04 8.07
N SER A 152 -7.97 -4.49 8.77
CA SER A 152 -8.59 -3.24 8.29
C SER A 152 -7.62 -2.07 8.46
N VAL A 153 -7.66 -1.12 7.53
CA VAL A 153 -6.85 0.11 7.62
C VAL A 153 -7.12 0.88 8.92
N GLY A 154 -8.37 0.88 9.40
CA GLY A 154 -8.73 1.50 10.67
C GLY A 154 -8.10 0.82 11.89
N LEU A 155 -7.96 -0.51 11.86
CA LEU A 155 -7.23 -1.27 12.88
C LEU A 155 -5.75 -0.86 12.89
N LEU A 156 -5.11 -0.83 11.71
CA LEU A 156 -3.71 -0.46 11.57
C LEU A 156 -3.47 0.96 12.09
N ALA A 157 -4.29 1.93 11.65
CA ALA A 157 -4.21 3.31 12.10
C ALA A 157 -4.35 3.47 13.62
N THR A 158 -5.18 2.63 14.26
CA THR A 158 -5.31 2.63 15.72
C THR A 158 -4.04 2.13 16.41
N HIS A 159 -3.46 1.04 15.91
CA HIS A 159 -2.27 0.42 16.53
C HIS A 159 -0.99 1.21 16.26
N THR A 160 -0.96 2.02 15.20
CA THR A 160 0.20 2.86 14.85
C THR A 160 0.05 4.30 15.31
N GLY A 161 -1.06 4.67 15.97
CA GLY A 161 -1.29 6.05 16.44
C GLY A 161 -1.66 7.06 15.34
N ASN A 162 -2.01 6.59 14.14
CA ASN A 162 -2.38 7.43 12.99
C ASN A 162 -3.91 7.57 12.83
N ARG A 163 -4.68 7.46 13.91
CA ARG A 163 -6.16 7.45 13.86
C ARG A 163 -6.74 8.76 13.35
N GLU A 164 -6.21 9.89 13.80
CA GLU A 164 -6.68 11.22 13.36
C GLU A 164 -6.46 11.42 11.86
N GLU A 165 -5.27 11.05 11.37
CA GLU A 165 -4.92 11.13 9.96
C GLU A 165 -5.82 10.22 9.12
N TYR A 166 -6.05 8.99 9.58
CA TYR A 166 -7.02 8.07 8.97
C TYR A 166 -8.41 8.69 8.89
N GLU A 167 -8.95 9.24 9.98
CA GLU A 167 -10.31 9.81 9.98
C GLU A 167 -10.46 11.02 9.06
N ALA A 168 -9.42 11.86 8.98
CA ALA A 168 -9.40 13.04 8.12
C ALA A 168 -9.30 12.65 6.64
N PHE A 169 -8.31 11.83 6.28
CA PHE A 169 -8.01 11.56 4.88
C PHE A 169 -8.77 10.38 4.29
N PHE A 170 -9.16 9.38 5.08
CA PHE A 170 -9.92 8.24 4.56
C PHE A 170 -11.25 8.70 3.95
N LYS A 171 -11.96 9.62 4.63
CA LYS A 171 -13.18 10.21 4.09
C LYS A 171 -12.93 10.95 2.78
N LEU A 172 -11.82 11.69 2.68
CA LEU A 172 -11.44 12.43 1.48
C LEU A 172 -11.12 11.46 0.33
N TYR A 173 -10.21 10.50 0.55
CA TYR A 173 -9.85 9.49 -0.45
C TYR A 173 -11.09 8.73 -0.95
N SER A 174 -12.00 8.33 -0.05
CA SER A 174 -13.23 7.63 -0.42
C SER A 174 -14.14 8.42 -1.36
N LYS A 175 -14.06 9.77 -1.41
CA LYS A 175 -14.80 10.57 -2.39
C LYS A 175 -14.21 10.47 -3.80
N TYR A 176 -12.92 10.19 -3.91
CA TYR A 176 -12.16 10.18 -5.17
C TYR A 176 -11.88 8.78 -5.72
N VAL A 177 -11.85 7.75 -4.87
CA VAL A 177 -11.54 6.36 -5.30
C VAL A 177 -12.77 5.50 -5.59
N HIS A 178 -13.97 6.04 -5.35
CA HIS A 178 -15.25 5.38 -5.60
C HIS A 178 -16.16 6.28 -6.42
N PRO A 179 -17.17 5.74 -7.15
CA PRO A 179 -18.21 6.51 -7.83
C PRO A 179 -19.14 7.19 -6.81
N SER A 180 -18.62 8.16 -6.08
CA SER A 180 -19.32 8.84 -5.01
C SER A 180 -20.20 9.95 -5.59
N SER A 181 -21.23 10.37 -4.84
CA SER A 181 -22.04 11.53 -5.24
C SER A 181 -21.21 12.80 -5.47
N TRP A 182 -20.01 12.91 -4.88
CA TRP A 182 -19.10 14.04 -5.12
C TRP A 182 -18.59 14.05 -6.55
N LEU A 183 -18.19 12.90 -7.11
CA LEU A 183 -17.73 12.80 -8.50
C LEU A 183 -18.90 12.79 -9.48
N ILE A 184 -19.98 12.06 -9.16
CA ILE A 184 -21.10 11.86 -10.09
C ILE A 184 -21.92 13.14 -10.28
N ASN A 185 -22.17 13.89 -9.20
CA ASN A 185 -23.02 15.08 -9.22
C ASN A 185 -22.22 16.40 -9.16
N GLY A 186 -20.91 16.32 -8.89
CA GLY A 186 -20.03 17.49 -8.84
C GLY A 186 -19.66 17.99 -10.23
N LYS A 187 -19.35 19.27 -10.31
CA LYS A 187 -18.78 19.86 -11.53
C LYS A 187 -17.28 19.55 -11.60
N GLU A 188 -16.75 19.46 -12.81
CA GLU A 188 -15.33 19.15 -13.05
C GLU A 188 -14.39 20.06 -12.27
N ASN A 189 -14.64 21.37 -12.26
CA ASN A 189 -13.83 22.33 -11.52
C ASN A 189 -13.92 22.20 -9.98
N GLU A 190 -14.91 21.47 -9.45
CA GLU A 190 -15.03 21.17 -8.02
C GLU A 190 -14.18 19.96 -7.64
N TYR A 191 -14.27 18.87 -8.43
CA TYR A 191 -13.53 17.66 -8.10
C TYR A 191 -12.07 17.68 -8.60
N GLU A 192 -11.77 18.25 -9.78
CA GLU A 192 -10.41 18.52 -10.28
C GLU A 192 -9.77 19.75 -9.60
N ASN A 193 -9.84 19.79 -8.27
CA ASN A 193 -9.37 20.91 -7.48
C ASN A 193 -7.83 20.87 -7.32
N PRO A 194 -7.09 21.90 -7.77
CA PRO A 194 -5.63 21.93 -7.65
C PRO A 194 -5.13 21.85 -6.20
N THR A 195 -5.91 22.36 -5.23
CA THR A 195 -5.57 22.30 -3.81
C THR A 195 -5.63 20.87 -3.29
N PHE A 196 -6.68 20.13 -3.65
CA PHE A 196 -6.80 18.72 -3.24
C PHE A 196 -5.73 17.86 -3.91
N LYS A 197 -5.44 18.13 -5.20
CA LYS A 197 -4.35 17.46 -5.91
C LYS A 197 -3.01 17.69 -5.21
N ALA A 198 -2.71 18.93 -4.82
CA ALA A 198 -1.50 19.26 -4.07
C ALA A 198 -1.44 18.53 -2.71
N VAL A 199 -2.56 18.44 -2.00
CA VAL A 199 -2.64 17.68 -0.73
C VAL A 199 -2.32 16.20 -0.96
N PHE A 200 -2.88 15.55 -1.98
CA PHE A 200 -2.58 14.16 -2.29
C PHE A 200 -1.10 13.97 -2.61
N LEU A 201 -0.53 14.83 -3.45
CA LEU A 201 0.88 14.72 -3.85
C LEU A 201 1.84 14.92 -2.68
N LEU A 202 1.58 15.90 -1.80
CA LEU A 202 2.39 16.13 -0.61
C LEU A 202 2.28 14.98 0.39
N GLN A 203 1.07 14.44 0.61
CA GLN A 203 0.88 13.30 1.50
C GLN A 203 1.50 12.02 0.96
N GLY A 204 1.43 11.78 -0.35
CA GLY A 204 2.11 10.65 -0.99
C GLY A 204 3.62 10.69 -0.76
N GLN A 205 4.24 11.87 -0.87
CA GLN A 205 5.67 12.05 -0.54
C GLN A 205 5.96 11.82 0.95
N TYR A 206 5.09 12.34 1.82
CA TYR A 206 5.24 12.18 3.26
C TYR A 206 5.22 10.70 3.67
N TYR A 207 4.23 9.93 3.22
CA TYR A 207 4.12 8.51 3.55
C TYR A 207 5.31 7.70 3.00
N ALA A 208 5.71 7.95 1.75
CA ALA A 208 6.88 7.31 1.18
C ALA A 208 8.18 7.62 1.98
N SER A 209 8.31 8.86 2.46
CA SER A 209 9.43 9.27 3.32
C SER A 209 9.38 8.59 4.70
N CYS A 210 8.19 8.39 5.26
CA CYS A 210 8.02 7.65 6.51
C CYS A 210 8.43 6.18 6.36
N ILE A 211 8.04 5.54 5.25
CA ILE A 211 8.45 4.16 4.92
C ILE A 211 9.99 4.05 4.83
N LEU A 212 10.64 5.01 4.16
CA LEU A 212 12.12 5.08 4.11
C LEU A 212 12.75 5.21 5.50
N LYS A 213 12.18 6.06 6.36
CA LYS A 213 12.68 6.24 7.73
C LYS A 213 12.57 4.94 8.54
N ILE A 214 11.47 4.19 8.36
CA ILE A 214 11.27 2.88 8.99
C ILE A 214 12.33 1.89 8.48
N SER A 215 12.57 1.81 7.18
CA SER A 215 13.55 0.88 6.62
C SER A 215 14.98 1.22 7.04
N SER A 216 15.37 2.50 7.08
CA SER A 216 16.69 2.91 7.55
C SER A 216 16.94 2.54 9.01
N LYS A 217 15.93 2.60 9.88
CA LYS A 217 16.03 2.14 11.27
C LYS A 217 16.23 0.62 11.33
N TYR A 218 15.50 -0.14 10.51
CA TYR A 218 15.67 -1.58 10.42
C TYR A 218 17.10 -1.95 9.98
N GLU A 219 17.61 -1.31 8.93
CA GLU A 219 18.99 -1.52 8.45
C GLU A 219 20.03 -1.27 9.55
N GLN A 220 19.90 -0.18 10.32
CA GLN A 220 20.83 0.14 11.42
C GLN A 220 20.85 -0.89 12.55
N GLN A 221 19.74 -1.59 12.76
CA GLN A 221 19.62 -2.61 13.82
C GLN A 221 20.12 -4.00 13.37
N HIS A 222 20.28 -4.21 12.06
CA HIS A 222 20.57 -5.51 11.46
C HIS A 222 21.80 -5.48 10.52
N SER A 223 22.60 -4.42 10.58
CA SER A 223 23.93 -4.29 9.95
C SER A 223 25.03 -4.58 10.97
#